data_AF-A0A2X2V3K0-F1
#
_entry.id   AF-A0A2X2V3K0-F1
#
_cell.length_a   1.000
_cell.length_b   1.000
_cell.length_c   1.000
_cell.angle_alpha   90.00
_cell.angle_beta   90.00
_cell.angle_gamma   90.00
#
_symmetry.space_group_name_H-M   'P 1'
#
loop_
_entity.id
_entity.type
_entity.pdbx_description
1 polymer ?
#
loop_
_entity_poly.entity_id
_entity_poly.type
_entity_poly.pdbx_seq_one_letter_code
_entity_poly.pdbx_strand_id
1 'polypeptide(L)'
;MQYLAHDDKFQQNFQVPFMVLSSDDTTHRLIKARRSANDFLNFFSAWTGIKAKELTPKYKFISEQKAGLVWITNFNLKKSGLYSSADGYV
;
A
#
# COMPACT_ATOMS: atom_id res chain seq x y z
N MET A 1 21.37 14.09 -20.77
CA MET A 1 21.08 13.18 -19.64
C MET A 1 19.60 13.32 -19.29
N GLN A 2 18.78 12.34 -19.64
CA GLN A 2 17.35 12.34 -19.36
C GLN A 2 17.14 11.71 -17.97
N TYR A 3 16.83 12.53 -16.99
CA TYR A 3 16.60 12.08 -15.63
C TYR A 3 15.17 11.54 -15.54
N LEU A 4 15.01 10.23 -15.40
CA LEU A 4 13.73 9.54 -15.19
C LEU A 4 13.20 9.80 -13.76
N ALA A 5 13.26 11.03 -13.27
CA ALA A 5 12.52 11.38 -12.06
C ALA A 5 11.06 11.47 -12.44
N HIS A 6 10.26 10.53 -11.94
CA HIS A 6 8.82 10.66 -11.94
C HIS A 6 8.44 11.98 -11.25
N ASP A 7 7.81 12.90 -11.98
CA ASP A 7 7.25 14.15 -11.44
C ASP A 7 6.23 13.80 -10.33
N ASP A 8 6.16 14.48 -9.20
CA ASP A 8 5.18 14.15 -8.12
C ASP A 8 3.78 14.74 -8.35
N LYS A 9 3.56 15.31 -9.54
CA LYS A 9 2.30 15.98 -9.91
C LYS A 9 1.13 15.03 -10.14
N PHE A 10 1.37 13.79 -10.57
CA PHE A 10 0.30 12.88 -10.99
C PHE A 10 0.14 11.68 -10.07
N GLN A 11 -1.12 11.37 -9.75
CA GLN A 11 -1.53 10.31 -8.82
C GLN A 11 -1.08 8.91 -9.29
N GLN A 12 -0.97 8.72 -10.60
CA GLN A 12 -0.49 7.49 -11.25
C GLN A 12 0.96 7.16 -10.88
N ASN A 13 1.78 8.16 -10.51
CA ASN A 13 3.18 7.95 -10.17
C ASN A 13 3.38 7.28 -8.80
N PHE A 14 2.30 7.11 -8.03
CA PHE A 14 2.33 6.48 -6.70
C PHE A 14 1.70 5.08 -6.68
N GLN A 15 1.12 4.62 -7.80
CA GLN A 15 0.59 3.27 -7.91
C GLN A 15 1.67 2.33 -8.40
N VAL A 16 1.99 1.32 -7.58
CA VAL A 16 3.00 0.31 -7.89
C VAL A 16 2.41 -1.09 -7.76
N PRO A 17 2.80 -2.05 -8.61
CA PRO A 17 2.44 -3.44 -8.42
C PRO A 17 3.08 -3.96 -7.12
N PHE A 18 2.33 -4.75 -6.36
CA PHE A 18 2.79 -5.35 -5.12
C PHE A 18 2.54 -6.86 -5.16
N MET A 19 3.58 -7.64 -4.86
CA MET A 19 3.54 -9.10 -4.91
C MET A 19 4.11 -9.68 -3.61
N VAL A 20 3.51 -10.76 -3.15
CA VAL A 20 3.99 -11.55 -2.01
C VAL A 20 4.18 -12.96 -2.53
N LEU A 21 5.35 -13.54 -2.28
CA LEU A 21 5.72 -14.87 -2.74
C LEU A 21 6.25 -15.66 -1.54
N SER A 22 5.89 -16.94 -1.47
CA SER A 22 6.43 -17.89 -0.49
C SER A 22 6.75 -19.22 -1.18
N SER A 23 7.75 -19.94 -0.68
CA SER A 23 8.19 -21.19 -1.29
C SER A 23 7.16 -22.31 -1.20
N ASP A 24 6.26 -22.24 -0.22
CA ASP A 24 5.19 -23.20 0.06
C ASP A 24 3.83 -22.76 -0.52
N ASP A 25 3.78 -21.62 -1.21
CA ASP A 25 2.53 -21.15 -1.81
C ASP A 25 2.19 -21.99 -3.04
N THR A 26 0.99 -22.59 -3.00
CA THR A 26 0.46 -23.43 -4.08
C THR A 26 -0.71 -22.77 -4.80
N THR A 27 -1.12 -21.57 -4.37
CA THR A 27 -2.32 -20.90 -4.85
C THR A 27 -2.02 -19.51 -5.35
N HIS A 28 -2.51 -19.17 -6.55
CA HIS A 28 -2.47 -17.79 -7.02
C HIS A 28 -3.68 -17.01 -6.49
N ARG A 29 -3.43 -15.91 -5.77
CA ARG A 29 -4.49 -15.04 -5.24
C ARG A 29 -4.28 -13.61 -5.72
N LEU A 30 -5.31 -13.06 -6.38
CA LEU A 30 -5.35 -11.66 -6.77
C LEU A 30 -6.22 -10.88 -5.79
N ILE A 31 -5.64 -9.89 -5.11
CA ILE A 31 -6.36 -8.99 -4.20
C ILE A 31 -6.53 -7.65 -4.89
N LYS A 32 -7.78 -7.19 -5.04
CA LYS A 32 -8.09 -5.92 -5.73
C LYS A 32 -8.22 -4.74 -4.77
N ALA A 33 -8.35 -5.00 -3.47
CA ALA A 33 -8.38 -3.95 -2.45
C ALA A 33 -7.08 -3.12 -2.45
N ARG A 34 -7.21 -1.80 -2.54
CA ARG A 34 -6.06 -0.87 -2.53
C ARG A 34 -5.35 -0.89 -1.18
N ARG A 35 -4.03 -0.72 -1.21
CA ARG A 35 -3.16 -0.68 -0.03
C ARG A 35 -2.25 0.54 -0.07
N SER A 36 -1.92 1.05 1.11
CA SER A 36 -0.94 2.13 1.25
C SER A 36 0.41 1.55 1.63
N ALA A 37 1.50 2.06 1.04
CA ALA A 37 2.86 1.75 1.49
C ALA A 37 3.10 2.15 2.96
N ASN A 38 2.32 3.10 3.50
CA ASN A 38 2.40 3.48 4.92
C ASN A 38 2.00 2.34 5.88
N ASP A 39 1.23 1.36 5.40
CA ASP A 39 0.83 0.19 6.19
C ASP A 39 1.83 -0.98 6.05
N PHE A 40 2.94 -0.80 5.33
CA PHE A 40 3.87 -1.87 5.00
C PHE A 40 4.48 -2.56 6.22
N LEU A 41 4.87 -1.82 7.26
CA LEU A 41 5.46 -2.42 8.46
C LEU A 41 4.45 -3.34 9.19
N ASN A 42 3.18 -2.95 9.25
CA ASN A 42 2.12 -3.78 9.81
C ASN A 42 1.89 -5.06 8.97
N PHE A 43 1.95 -4.93 7.64
CA PHE A 43 1.91 -6.09 6.73
C PHE A 43 3.08 -7.03 6.98
N PHE A 44 4.30 -6.50 6.93
CA PHE A 44 5.52 -7.28 6.99
C PHE A 44 5.61 -8.03 8.31
N SER A 45 5.27 -7.37 9.42
CA SER A 45 5.25 -8.02 10.73
C SER A 45 4.20 -9.13 10.82
N ALA A 46 2.99 -8.90 10.32
CA ALA A 46 1.92 -9.90 10.32
C ALA A 46 2.26 -11.11 9.43
N TRP A 47 2.88 -10.87 8.28
CA TRP A 47 3.28 -11.91 7.35
C TRP A 47 4.45 -12.76 7.87
N THR A 48 5.42 -12.14 8.54
CA THR A 48 6.60 -12.82 9.11
C THR A 48 6.40 -13.35 10.53
N GLY A 49 5.28 -13.02 11.18
CA GLY A 49 4.97 -13.42 12.55
C GLY A 49 5.61 -12.56 13.65
N ILE A 50 6.22 -11.43 13.31
CA ILE A 50 6.82 -10.49 14.27
C ILE A 50 5.73 -9.79 15.08
N LYS A 51 5.92 -9.71 16.41
CA LYS A 51 5.03 -9.02 17.34
C LYS A 51 5.78 -7.89 18.04
N ALA A 52 5.22 -6.69 18.00
CA ALA A 52 5.71 -5.53 18.74
C ALA A 52 4.51 -4.72 19.23
N LYS A 53 4.65 -4.04 20.38
CA LYS A 53 3.53 -3.32 21.02
C LYS A 53 3.11 -2.09 20.21
N GLU A 54 4.05 -1.53 19.47
CA GLU A 54 3.93 -0.35 18.63
C GLU A 54 3.16 -0.65 17.33
N LEU A 55 3.07 -1.92 16.94
CA LEU A 55 2.40 -2.37 15.72
C LEU A 55 0.94 -2.70 16.01
N THR A 56 0.05 -1.76 15.68
CA THR A 56 -1.39 -1.87 15.89
C THR A 56 -2.13 -1.86 14.55
N PRO A 57 -2.15 -2.99 13.81
CA PRO A 57 -2.80 -3.06 12.51
C PRO A 57 -4.31 -2.82 12.63
N LYS A 58 -4.83 -1.87 11.84
CA LYS A 58 -6.26 -1.53 11.80
C LYS A 58 -7.09 -2.49 10.95
N TYR A 59 -6.45 -3.24 10.06
CA TYR A 59 -7.07 -4.19 9.14
C TYR A 59 -6.07 -5.27 8.72
N LYS A 60 -6.58 -6.37 8.14
CA LYS A 60 -5.72 -7.43 7.57
C LYS A 60 -5.22 -6.98 6.19
N PHE A 61 -3.91 -6.80 6.04
CA PHE A 61 -3.34 -6.31 4.78
C PHE A 61 -3.57 -7.28 3.61
N ILE A 62 -3.29 -8.58 3.79
CA ILE A 62 -3.58 -9.63 2.78
C ILE A 62 -5.05 -10.07 2.91
N SER A 63 -5.98 -9.24 2.43
CA SER A 63 -7.41 -9.54 2.40
C SER A 63 -8.16 -8.64 1.41
N GLU A 64 -9.44 -8.91 1.17
CA GLU A 64 -10.34 -7.99 0.44
C GLU A 64 -10.98 -6.93 1.36
N GLN A 65 -10.59 -6.87 2.64
CA GLN A 65 -11.09 -5.85 3.55
C GLN A 65 -10.68 -4.46 3.04
N LYS A 66 -11.66 -3.55 2.95
CA LYS A 66 -11.39 -2.16 2.57
C LYS A 66 -10.47 -1.51 3.60
N ALA A 67 -9.40 -0.89 3.11
CA ALA A 67 -8.58 -0.01 3.93
C ALA A 67 -9.35 1.30 4.16
N GLY A 68 -8.99 2.02 5.24
CA GLY A 68 -9.47 3.38 5.45
C GLY A 68 -8.93 4.36 4.40
N LEU A 69 -9.06 5.65 4.68
CA LEU A 69 -8.54 6.71 3.82
C LEU A 69 -7.03 6.55 3.61
N VAL A 70 -6.61 6.52 2.34
CA VAL A 70 -5.20 6.45 1.93
C VAL A 70 -4.71 7.86 1.62
N TRP A 71 -3.51 8.18 2.11
CA TRP A 71 -2.85 9.46 1.91
C TRP A 71 -1.57 9.27 1.09
N ILE A 72 -1.31 10.19 0.18
CA ILE A 72 -0.05 10.27 -0.56
C ILE A 72 0.77 11.41 0.02
N THR A 73 2.05 11.13 0.30
CA THR A 73 3.02 12.15 0.66
C THR A 73 3.87 12.41 -0.57
N ASN A 74 3.81 13.63 -1.10
CA ASN A 74 4.64 14.00 -2.24
C ASN A 74 6.10 14.26 -1.81
N PHE A 75 7.01 14.46 -2.77
CA PHE A 75 8.44 14.67 -2.46
C PHE A 75 8.71 16.00 -1.74
N ASN A 76 7.73 16.90 -1.75
CA ASN A 76 7.74 18.13 -0.97
C ASN A 76 7.26 17.93 0.48
N LEU A 77 7.08 16.68 0.94
CA LEU A 77 6.60 16.30 2.27
C LEU A 77 5.22 16.87 2.63
N LYS A 78 4.46 17.33 1.62
CA LYS A 78 3.09 17.78 1.78
C LYS A 78 2.16 16.60 1.57
N LYS A 79 1.19 16.44 2.47
CA LYS A 79 0.09 15.49 2.26
C LYS A 79 -0.79 16.03 1.14
N SER A 80 -0.94 15.28 0.06
CA SER A 80 -1.91 15.57 -1.00
C SER A 80 -3.07 14.58 -0.93
N GLY A 81 -4.30 15.09 -1.15
CA GLY A 81 -5.55 14.37 -1.47
C GLY A 81 -5.94 13.12 -0.67
N LEU A 82 -7.13 13.15 -0.07
CA LEU A 82 -7.84 11.99 0.48
C LEU A 82 -8.20 10.99 -0.64
N TYR A 83 -7.76 9.72 -0.55
CA TYR A 83 -8.32 8.65 -1.39
C TYR A 83 -9.19 7.74 -0.53
N SER A 84 -10.48 7.69 -0.88
CA SER A 84 -11.39 6.68 -0.35
C SER A 84 -11.21 5.39 -1.14
N SER A 85 -11.03 4.26 -0.45
CA SER A 85 -11.03 2.92 -1.06
C SER A 85 -12.40 2.54 -1.69
N ALA A 86 -13.42 3.41 -1.58
CA ALA A 86 -14.77 3.14 -2.05
C ALA A 86 -15.01 3.53 -3.52
N ASP A 87 -14.39 4.60 -4.01
CA ASP A 87 -14.77 5.18 -5.29
C ASP A 87 -13.54 5.34 -6.18
N GLY A 88 -13.45 4.46 -7.18
CA GLY A 88 -12.46 4.60 -8.23
C GLY A 88 -12.75 5.84 -9.05
N TYR A 89 -12.14 6.97 -8.69
CA TYR A 89 -11.99 8.10 -9.59
C TYR A 89 -10.60 8.72 -9.49
N VAL A 90 -10.04 8.84 -10.70
CA VAL A 90 -8.79 9.45 -11.20
C VAL A 90 -7.46 8.83 -10.78
#